data_AF-A0ABC8Q4P1-F1
#
_entry.id   AF-A0ABC8Q4P1-F1
#
_cell.length_a   1.000
_cell.length_b   1.000
_cell.length_c   1.000
_cell.angle_alpha   90.00
_cell.angle_beta   90.00
_cell.angle_gamma   90.00
#
_symmetry.space_group_name_H-M   'P 1'
#
loop_
_entity.id
_entity.type
_entity.pdbx_description
1 polymer ?
#
loop_
_entity_poly.entity_id
_entity_poly.type
_entity_poly.pdbx_seq_one_letter_code
_entity_poly.pdbx_strand_id
1 'polypeptide(L)' 'MPQYDTSLRGLVAKWFGISDTPHLRITRLHCPGVDCGCVQAELTTSARPLAIVFFRHQAGCWRLFPPSHVRRH' A
#
# COMPACT_ATOMS: atom_id res chain seq x y z
N MET A 1 -9.65 -23.16 2.81
CA MET A 1 -8.76 -22.00 3.04
C MET A 1 -9.11 -20.95 2.01
N PRO A 2 -9.60 -19.76 2.36
CA PRO A 2 -9.93 -18.78 1.33
C PRO A 2 -8.62 -18.37 0.67
N GLN A 3 -8.52 -18.63 -0.63
CA GLN A 3 -7.44 -18.13 -1.47
C GLN A 3 -7.59 -16.61 -1.52
N TYR A 4 -6.88 -15.90 -0.66
CA TYR A 4 -6.80 -14.44 -0.73
C TYR A 4 -5.85 -14.05 -1.86
N ASP A 5 -6.13 -14.49 -3.10
CA ASP A 5 -5.49 -13.99 -4.34
C ASP A 5 -5.97 -12.56 -4.68
N THR A 6 -6.44 -11.82 -3.68
CA THR A 6 -6.69 -10.40 -3.79
C THR A 6 -5.36 -9.66 -3.76
N SER A 7 -4.86 -9.35 -4.95
CA SER A 7 -3.77 -8.38 -5.12
C SER A 7 -4.05 -7.11 -4.30
N LEU A 8 -3.00 -6.42 -3.86
CA LEU A 8 -3.10 -5.18 -3.09
C LEU A 8 -3.99 -4.15 -3.81
N ARG A 9 -3.97 -4.14 -5.15
CA ARG A 9 -4.89 -3.37 -5.98
C ARG A 9 -6.36 -3.73 -5.77
N GLY A 10 -6.70 -5.01 -5.73
CA GLY A 10 -8.08 -5.48 -5.52
C GLY A 10 -8.59 -5.16 -4.10
N LEU A 11 -7.74 -5.28 -3.09
CA LEU A 11 -8.08 -4.88 -1.71
C LEU A 11 -8.34 -3.38 -1.61
N VAL A 12 -7.45 -2.61 -2.20
CA VAL A 12 -7.54 -1.15 -2.19
C VAL A 12 -8.76 -0.67 -2.99
N ALA A 13 -9.02 -1.25 -4.17
CA ALA A 13 -10.24 -0.98 -4.95
C ALA A 13 -11.53 -1.32 -4.17
N LYS A 14 -11.51 -2.39 -3.36
CA LYS A 14 -12.63 -2.75 -2.47
C LYS A 14 -12.86 -1.72 -1.37
N TRP A 15 -11.80 -1.14 -0.81
CA TRP A 15 -11.91 -0.09 0.22
C TRP A 15 -12.42 1.23 -0.33
N PHE A 16 -11.98 1.61 -1.53
CA PHE A 16 -12.39 2.86 -2.18
C PHE A 16 -13.75 2.77 -2.88
N GLY A 17 -14.17 1.57 -3.26
CA GLY A 17 -15.38 1.37 -4.04
C GLY A 17 -15.11 1.41 -5.54
N ILE A 18 -16.00 0.77 -6.29
CA ILE A 18 -15.85 0.53 -7.74
C ILE A 18 -15.78 1.86 -8.52
N SER A 19 -16.50 2.90 -8.07
CA SER A 19 -16.55 4.22 -8.71
C SER A 19 -15.22 4.98 -8.68
N ASP A 20 -14.39 4.72 -7.67
CA ASP A 20 -13.12 5.42 -7.43
C ASP A 20 -11.90 4.63 -7.93
N THR A 21 -12.11 3.38 -8.35
CA THR A 21 -11.08 2.52 -8.95
C THR A 21 -10.36 3.12 -10.18
N PRO A 22 -11.00 3.86 -11.11
CA PRO A 22 -10.26 4.46 -12.23
C PRO A 22 -9.30 5.59 -11.80
N HIS A 23 -9.52 6.18 -10.62
CA HIS A 23 -8.67 7.23 -10.06
C HIS A 23 -7.59 6.67 -9.12
N LEU A 24 -7.52 5.34 -8.98
CA LEU A 24 -6.57 4.65 -8.12
C LEU A 24 -5.23 4.47 -8.85
N ARG A 25 -4.20 5.14 -8.35
CA ARG A 25 -2.80 5.00 -8.77
C ARG A 25 -2.03 4.23 -7.73
N ILE A 26 -1.33 3.18 -8.14
CA ILE A 26 -0.47 2.39 -7.26
C ILE A 26 0.96 2.61 -7.71
N THR A 27 1.73 3.30 -6.89
CA THR A 27 3.13 3.64 -7.15
C THR A 27 4.01 2.83 -6.22
N ARG A 28 4.97 2.09 -6.79
CA ARG A 28 6.01 1.46 -5.98
C ARG A 28 7.02 2.52 -5.57
N LEU A 29 7.15 2.73 -4.28
CA LEU A 29 8.15 3.61 -3.72
C LEU A 29 9.39 2.80 -3.34
N HIS A 30 10.53 3.48 -3.38
CA HIS A 30 11.79 2.96 -2.87
C HIS A 30 12.28 3.95 -1.81
N CYS A 31 12.11 3.60 -0.54
CA CYS A 31 12.55 4.45 0.56
C CYS A 31 14.03 4.17 0.87
N PRO A 32 14.94 5.16 0.69
CA PRO A 32 16.34 4.98 1.09
C PRO A 32 16.40 4.75 2.61
N GLY A 33 17.06 3.67 3.03
CA GLY A 33 17.17 3.24 4.45
C GLY A 33 16.13 2.21 4.90
N VAL A 34 15.20 1.83 4.03
CA VAL A 34 14.23 0.77 4.27
C VAL A 34 14.47 -0.31 3.23
N ASP A 35 15.09 -1.42 3.66
CA ASP A 35 15.51 -2.53 2.79
C ASP A 35 14.34 -3.40 2.30
N CYS A 36 13.14 -2.82 2.29
CA CYS A 36 11.91 -3.51 1.93
C CYS A 36 11.04 -2.60 1.07
N GLY A 37 10.46 -3.18 0.02
CA GLY A 37 9.65 -2.43 -0.94
C GLY A 37 8.46 -1.74 -0.27
N CYS A 38 8.21 -0.48 -0.63
CA CYS A 38 7.01 0.23 -0.26
C CYS A 38 6.12 0.47 -1.48
N VAL A 39 4.82 0.53 -1.26
CA VAL A 39 3.81 0.74 -2.30
C VAL A 39 2.83 1.77 -1.77
N GLN A 40 2.66 2.85 -2.51
CA GLN A 40 1.70 3.90 -2.20
C GLN A 40 0.51 3.77 -3.14
N ALA A 41 -0.67 3.57 -2.56
CA ALA A 41 -1.95 3.63 -3.24
C ALA A 41 -2.54 5.02 -3.06
N GLU A 42 -2.61 5.78 -4.14
CA GLU A 42 -3.19 7.11 -4.17
C GLU A 42 -4.51 7.07 -4.94
N LEU A 43 -5.52 7.70 -4.38
CA LEU A 43 -6.77 8.00 -5.05
C LEU A 43 -6.76 9.48 -5.40
N THR A 44 -6.71 9.79 -6.70
CA THR A 44 -6.77 11.17 -7.19
C THR A 44 -8.20 11.53 -7.61
N THR A 45 -9.11 11.65 -6.64
CA THR A 45 -10.48 12.15 -6.93
C THR A 45 -10.54 13.68 -6.81
N SER A 46 -11.50 14.28 -7.52
CA SER A 46 -11.70 15.74 -7.58
C SER A 46 -12.05 16.37 -6.23
N ALA A 47 -12.61 15.59 -5.30
CA ALA A 47 -13.06 16.11 -4.01
C ALA A 47 -12.01 15.99 -2.91
N ARG A 48 -11.32 14.84 -2.77
CA ARG A 48 -10.29 14.62 -1.75
C ARG A 48 -9.27 13.58 -2.19
N PRO A 49 -8.00 13.95 -2.39
CA PRO A 49 -6.96 12.96 -2.61
C PRO A 49 -6.75 12.11 -1.36
N LEU A 50 -6.74 10.79 -1.48
CA LEU A 50 -6.40 9.87 -0.38
C LEU A 50 -5.15 9.08 -0.75
N ALA A 51 -4.16 9.03 0.14
CA ALA A 51 -2.97 8.20 -0.05
C ALA A 51 -2.83 7.19 1.09
N ILE A 52 -2.59 5.93 0.73
CA ILE A 52 -2.37 4.82 1.66
C ILE A 52 -1.02 4.19 1.31
N VAL A 53 -0.10 4.16 2.27
CA VAL A 53 1.23 3.57 2.07
C VAL A 53 1.29 2.20 2.73
N PHE A 54 1.71 1.22 1.95
CA PHE A 54 1.98 -0.14 2.38
C PHE A 54 3.48 -0.40 2.36
N PHE A 55 3.99 -0.93 3.45
CA PHE A 55 5.37 -1.35 3.61
C PHE A 55 5.42 -2.87 3.58
N ARG A 56 6.33 -3.42 2.77
CA ARG A 56 6.63 -4.85 2.81
C ARG A 56 7.43 -5.13 4.07
N HIS A 57 6.96 -5.99 4.96
CA HIS A 57 7.74 -6.42 6.11
C HIS A 57 8.62 -7.61 5.71
N GLN A 58 9.67 -7.89 6.48
CA GLN A 58 10.62 -9.00 6.22
C GLN A 58 9.92 -10.37 6.14
N ALA A 59 8.76 -10.52 6.80
CA ALA A 59 7.91 -11.71 6.72
C ALA A 59 7.15 -11.87 5.38
N GLY A 60 7.44 -11.03 4.37
CA GLY A 60 6.75 -11.05 3.07
C GLY A 60 5.34 -10.48 3.09
N CYS A 61 4.84 -10.04 4.26
CA CYS A 61 3.52 -9.46 4.44
C CYS A 61 3.53 -7.94 4.18
N TRP A 62 2.46 -7.40 3.59
CA TRP A 62 2.25 -5.96 3.44
C TRP A 62 1.54 -5.40 4.67
N ARG A 63 2.07 -4.33 5.27
CA ARG A 63 1.42 -3.61 6.39
C ARG A 63 1.42 -2.11 6.16
N LEU A 64 0.46 -1.43 6.76
CA LEU A 64 0.33 0.04 6.70
C LEU A 64 1.36 0.76 7.57
N PHE A 65 1.94 0.07 8.54
CA PHE A 65 2.95 0.62 9.43
C PHE A 65 4.34 0.36 8.86
N PRO A 66 5.27 1.32 8.92
CA PRO A 66 6.65 1.06 8.57
C PRO A 66 7.19 -0.09 9.43
N PRO A 67 8.05 -0.96 8.89
CA PRO A 67 8.75 -1.92 9.73
C PRO A 67 9.46 -1.14 10.82
N SER A 68 9.30 -1.56 12.07
CA SER A 68 9.99 -0.95 13.20
C SER A 68 11.48 -0.98 12.87
N HIS A 69 12.02 0.19 12.51
CA HIS A 69 13.45 0.39 12.49
C HIS A 69 13.88 0.10 13.93
N VAL A 70 14.53 -1.04 14.14
CA VAL A 70 15.41 -1.16 15.28
C VAL A 70 16.39 -0.02 15.05
N ARG A 71 16.15 1.13 15.70
CA ARG A 71 17.15 2.17 15.88
C ARG A 71 18.35 1.43 16.45
N ARG A 72 19.34 1.13 15.62
CA ARG A 72 20.62 0.65 16.12
C ARG A 72 21.16 1.82 16.93
N HIS A 73 21.21 1.58 18.24
CA HIS A 73 21.71 2.50 19.23
C HIS A 73 23.24 2.59 19.14
#